data_AF-A0A0M3KHW1-F1
#
_entry.id   AF-A0A0M3KHW1-F1
#
_cell.length_a   1.000
_cell.length_b   1.000
_cell.length_c   1.000
_cell.angle_alpha   90.00
_cell.angle_beta   90.00
_cell.angle_gamma   90.00
#
_symmetry.space_group_name_H-M   'P 1'
#
loop_
_entity.id
_entity.type
_entity.pdbx_description
1 polymer ?
#
loop_
_entity_poly.entity_id
_entity_poly.type
_entity_poly.pdbx_seq_one_letter_code
_entity_poly.pdbx_strand_id
1 'polypeptide(L)'
;LYLSMWQLTPIGHELRFQYPISKLTRICKISVLEFFDKLSRWVAMAGAARRMQEQVSRIQSSLAVSTVVYKKLLPIFRKVFASPQQSSNSPSTSSPSSKEHSEQIKSEQSSKQINCKKIFELLWTLFIAMKSFASVSEQLITDDLMNSFHLLLCSVDFIFQDLRNSSSFQHLLNQDFVNLIPPDEPSALETLCRIFKDVVLDAKHFRAHWWLPKLHSLINEQKVTANAESMNEFVENVDQNIESLNEMYEKAMIRKGEMDERMFIPPDVSTVFDDAFDGELVYGDIFLDLLLKYLRSLVFEMILACS
;
A
#
# COMPACT_ATOMS: atom_id res chain seq x y z
N LEU A 1 -12.65 21.42 -17.08
CA LEU A 1 -11.56 21.22 -16.10
C LEU A 1 -10.77 19.95 -16.38
N TYR A 2 -11.31 18.74 -16.14
CA TYR A 2 -10.57 17.50 -16.45
C TYR A 2 -10.33 17.31 -17.97
N LEU A 3 -11.34 17.55 -18.84
CA LEU A 3 -11.13 17.55 -20.30
C LEU A 3 -10.12 18.60 -20.75
N SER A 4 -10.28 19.84 -20.28
CA SER A 4 -9.35 20.94 -20.59
C SER A 4 -7.92 20.68 -20.09
N MET A 5 -7.73 19.90 -19.02
CA MET A 5 -6.40 19.47 -18.55
C MET A 5 -5.69 18.58 -19.56
N TRP A 6 -6.43 17.67 -20.19
CA TRP A 6 -5.85 16.64 -21.06
C TRP A 6 -5.93 16.99 -22.56
N GLN A 7 -6.96 17.71 -22.99
CA GLN A 7 -7.14 18.16 -24.39
C GLN A 7 -6.25 19.35 -24.74
N LEU A 8 -5.92 20.21 -23.77
CA LEU A 8 -5.06 21.39 -24.01
C LEU A 8 -3.57 21.11 -23.81
N THR A 9 -3.18 19.90 -23.40
CA THR A 9 -1.79 19.55 -23.16
C THR A 9 -1.20 18.94 -24.44
N PRO A 10 -0.27 19.63 -25.13
CA PRO A 10 0.37 19.10 -26.32
C PRO A 10 1.10 17.78 -26.03
N ILE A 11 1.26 16.96 -27.06
CA ILE A 11 2.02 15.71 -26.97
C ILE A 11 3.45 16.05 -26.51
N GLY A 12 3.93 15.40 -25.45
CA GLY A 12 5.26 15.64 -24.87
C GLY A 12 5.32 16.68 -23.74
N HIS A 13 4.22 17.35 -23.39
CA HIS A 13 4.17 18.31 -22.29
C HIS A 13 3.45 17.74 -21.05
N GLU A 14 3.87 18.21 -19.87
CA GLU A 14 3.19 17.91 -18.60
C GLU A 14 1.80 18.55 -18.52
N LEU A 15 0.89 17.93 -17.76
CA LEU A 15 -0.47 18.42 -17.59
C LEU A 15 -0.48 19.85 -17.06
N ARG A 16 -1.16 20.74 -17.80
CA ARG A 16 -1.22 22.18 -17.48
C ARG A 16 -1.92 22.48 -16.15
N PHE A 17 -2.80 21.58 -15.69
CA PHE A 17 -3.29 21.60 -14.33
C PHE A 17 -3.13 20.23 -13.70
N GLN A 18 -2.76 20.23 -12.43
CA GLN A 18 -2.40 19.07 -11.64
C GLN A 18 -3.31 19.06 -10.41
N TYR A 19 -4.37 18.25 -10.45
CA TYR A 19 -5.34 18.16 -9.37
C TYR A 19 -5.50 16.69 -8.96
N PRO A 20 -5.38 16.33 -7.67
CA PRO A 20 -5.65 14.98 -7.19
C PRO A 20 -7.08 14.55 -7.53
N ILE A 21 -7.26 13.37 -8.13
CA ILE A 21 -8.60 12.84 -8.41
C ILE A 21 -9.38 12.61 -7.10
N SER A 22 -8.68 12.24 -6.02
CA SER A 22 -9.26 12.13 -4.68
C SER A 22 -9.98 13.41 -4.24
N LYS A 23 -9.45 14.59 -4.59
CA LYS A 23 -10.10 15.87 -4.30
C LYS A 23 -11.42 16.04 -5.05
N LEU A 24 -11.50 15.55 -6.29
CA LEU A 24 -12.74 15.59 -7.09
C LEU A 24 -13.82 14.68 -6.48
N THR A 25 -13.47 13.45 -6.11
CA THR A 25 -14.43 12.51 -5.48
C THR A 25 -15.00 13.10 -4.18
N ARG A 26 -14.16 13.73 -3.35
CA ARG A 26 -14.57 14.38 -2.10
C ARG A 26 -15.48 15.59 -2.33
N ILE A 27 -15.19 16.42 -3.33
CA ILE A 27 -16.04 17.57 -3.70
C ILE A 27 -17.40 17.08 -4.21
N CYS A 28 -17.39 16.06 -5.06
CA CYS A 28 -18.59 15.48 -5.64
C CYS A 28 -19.40 14.64 -4.64
N LYS A 29 -18.83 14.28 -3.49
CA LYS A 29 -19.43 13.40 -2.47
C LYS A 29 -19.91 12.06 -3.06
N ILE A 30 -19.13 11.51 -3.98
CA ILE A 30 -19.38 10.23 -4.64
C ILE A 30 -18.27 9.24 -4.27
N SER A 31 -18.60 7.95 -4.26
CA SER A 31 -17.58 6.91 -4.10
C SER A 31 -16.63 6.86 -5.31
N VAL A 32 -15.44 6.29 -5.18
CA VAL A 32 -14.52 6.07 -6.32
C VAL A 32 -15.15 5.19 -7.40
N LEU A 33 -15.96 4.19 -7.01
CA LEU A 33 -16.69 3.35 -7.94
C LEU A 33 -17.69 4.19 -8.76
N GLU A 34 -18.51 4.98 -8.08
CA GLU A 34 -19.47 5.86 -8.73
C GLU A 34 -18.77 6.93 -9.58
N PHE A 35 -17.62 7.43 -9.13
CA PHE A 35 -16.76 8.32 -9.90
C PHE A 35 -16.32 7.67 -11.22
N PHE A 36 -15.83 6.43 -11.19
CA PHE A 36 -15.38 5.75 -12.40
C PHE A 36 -16.53 5.38 -13.34
N ASP A 37 -17.68 4.95 -12.83
CA ASP A 37 -18.88 4.71 -13.67
C ASP A 37 -19.31 6.00 -14.38
N LYS A 38 -19.43 7.11 -13.64
CA LYS A 38 -19.79 8.41 -14.20
C LYS A 38 -18.73 8.93 -15.17
N LEU A 39 -17.44 8.78 -14.84
CA LEU A 39 -16.33 9.20 -15.68
C LEU A 39 -16.32 8.42 -17.00
N SER A 40 -16.44 7.09 -16.96
CA SER A 40 -16.49 6.24 -18.15
C SER A 40 -17.65 6.61 -19.07
N ARG A 41 -18.87 6.76 -18.52
CA ARG A 41 -20.05 7.18 -19.31
C ARG A 41 -19.87 8.56 -19.92
N TRP A 42 -19.33 9.49 -19.15
CA TRP A 42 -19.12 10.85 -19.61
C TRP A 42 -18.06 10.95 -20.71
N VAL A 43 -16.93 10.23 -20.58
CA VAL A 43 -15.88 10.15 -21.61
C VAL A 43 -16.45 9.58 -22.92
N ALA A 44 -17.33 8.58 -22.83
CA ALA A 44 -18.04 8.03 -23.99
C ALA A 44 -19.01 9.04 -24.62
N MET A 45 -19.88 9.68 -23.82
CA MET A 45 -20.84 10.67 -24.30
C MET A 45 -20.17 11.91 -24.90
N ALA A 46 -19.04 12.35 -24.35
CA ALA A 46 -18.32 13.53 -24.79
C ALA A 46 -17.52 13.31 -26.09
N GLY A 47 -17.51 12.09 -26.65
CA GLY A 47 -16.68 11.77 -27.82
C GLY A 47 -15.19 12.01 -27.54
N ALA A 48 -14.74 11.79 -26.31
CA ALA A 48 -13.38 12.14 -25.89
C ALA A 48 -12.34 11.37 -26.70
N ALA A 49 -11.17 11.99 -26.91
CA ALA A 49 -10.07 11.39 -27.66
C ALA A 49 -9.64 10.04 -27.06
N ARG A 50 -9.24 9.09 -27.91
CA ARG A 50 -8.78 7.75 -27.53
C ARG A 50 -7.75 7.77 -26.40
N ARG A 51 -6.79 8.72 -26.44
CA ARG A 51 -5.80 8.92 -25.38
C ARG A 51 -6.44 9.08 -23.99
N MET A 52 -7.55 9.80 -23.89
CA MET A 52 -8.25 9.99 -22.61
C MET A 52 -8.95 8.73 -22.13
N GLN A 53 -9.57 7.99 -23.04
CA GLN A 53 -10.19 6.69 -22.72
C GLN A 53 -9.14 5.72 -22.18
N GLU A 54 -7.98 5.66 -22.83
CA GLU A 54 -6.83 4.86 -22.39
C GLU A 54 -6.30 5.30 -21.03
N GLN A 55 -6.24 6.61 -20.73
CA GLN A 55 -5.83 7.09 -19.40
C GLN A 55 -6.81 6.66 -18.31
N VAL A 56 -8.12 6.79 -18.54
CA VAL A 56 -9.13 6.33 -17.56
C VAL A 56 -9.01 4.84 -17.32
N SER A 57 -8.86 4.04 -18.38
CA SER A 57 -8.65 2.59 -18.29
C SER A 57 -7.36 2.22 -17.54
N ARG A 58 -6.25 2.95 -17.75
CA ARG A 58 -4.99 2.73 -17.02
C ARG A 58 -5.13 3.03 -15.52
N ILE A 59 -5.74 4.15 -15.15
CA ILE A 59 -5.96 4.50 -13.73
C ILE A 59 -6.83 3.42 -13.06
N GLN A 60 -7.85 2.96 -13.77
CA GLN A 60 -8.73 1.87 -13.36
C GLN A 60 -7.97 0.56 -13.11
N SER A 61 -7.16 0.12 -14.08
CA SER A 61 -6.34 -1.09 -13.97
C SER A 61 -5.30 -0.99 -12.84
N SER A 62 -4.61 0.14 -12.74
CA SER A 62 -3.62 0.41 -11.67
C SER A 62 -4.25 0.31 -10.27
N LEU A 63 -5.46 0.86 -10.10
CA LEU A 63 -6.19 0.77 -8.82
C LEU A 63 -6.70 -0.66 -8.54
N ALA A 64 -7.09 -1.41 -9.57
CA ALA A 64 -7.45 -2.83 -9.44
C ALA A 64 -6.29 -3.66 -8.88
N VAL A 65 -5.10 -3.46 -9.44
CA VAL A 65 -3.88 -4.16 -8.99
C VAL A 65 -3.63 -3.85 -7.52
N SER A 66 -3.65 -2.57 -7.13
CA SER A 66 -3.49 -2.16 -5.73
C SER A 66 -4.55 -2.73 -4.80
N THR A 67 -5.79 -2.83 -5.27
CA THR A 67 -6.88 -3.47 -4.50
C THR A 67 -6.54 -4.93 -4.21
N VAL A 68 -6.09 -5.69 -5.21
CA VAL A 68 -5.75 -7.10 -5.03
C VAL A 68 -4.52 -7.26 -4.13
N VAL A 69 -3.52 -6.38 -4.28
CA VAL A 69 -2.31 -6.39 -3.44
C VAL A 69 -2.64 -6.01 -1.99
N TYR A 70 -3.51 -5.02 -1.78
CA TYR A 70 -4.00 -4.66 -0.45
C TYR A 70 -4.73 -5.83 0.22
N LYS A 71 -5.64 -6.50 -0.49
CA LYS A 71 -6.31 -7.72 0.02
C LYS A 71 -5.31 -8.81 0.38
N LYS A 72 -4.20 -8.95 -0.35
CA LYS A 72 -3.11 -9.89 -0.02
C LYS A 72 -2.29 -9.43 1.19
N LEU A 73 -2.11 -8.12 1.38
CA LEU A 73 -1.37 -7.57 2.52
C LEU A 73 -2.04 -7.92 3.85
N LEU A 74 -3.37 -7.93 3.94
CA LEU A 74 -4.07 -8.16 5.22
C LEU A 74 -3.67 -9.48 5.91
N PRO A 75 -3.82 -10.67 5.29
CA PRO A 75 -3.39 -11.92 5.91
C PRO A 75 -1.86 -12.00 6.07
N ILE A 76 -1.06 -11.34 5.22
CA ILE A 76 0.39 -11.22 5.42
C ILE A 76 0.68 -10.45 6.71
N PHE A 77 0.02 -9.32 6.90
CA PHE A 77 0.23 -8.46 8.05
C PHE A 77 -0.13 -9.16 9.35
N ARG A 78 -1.30 -9.82 9.40
CA ARG A 78 -1.72 -10.66 10.55
C ARG A 78 -0.73 -11.77 10.87
N LYS A 79 -0.12 -12.35 9.83
CA LYS A 79 0.83 -13.45 9.99
C LYS A 79 2.17 -12.96 10.54
N VAL A 80 2.66 -11.81 10.08
CA VAL A 80 4.02 -11.32 10.37
C VAL A 80 4.09 -10.46 11.63
N PHE A 81 3.08 -9.62 11.88
CA PHE A 81 3.11 -8.60 12.94
C PHE A 81 2.21 -8.98 14.11
N ALA A 82 2.60 -8.54 15.31
CA ALA A 82 1.85 -8.79 16.53
C ALA A 82 0.54 -8.00 16.53
N SER A 83 -0.55 -8.63 16.97
CA SER A 83 -1.82 -7.92 17.18
C SER A 83 -1.71 -6.96 18.37
N PRO A 84 -2.31 -5.75 18.31
CA PRO A 84 -2.35 -4.82 19.44
C PRO A 84 -2.84 -5.46 20.75
N GLN A 85 -3.73 -6.47 20.67
CA GLN A 85 -4.29 -7.18 21.82
C GLN A 85 -3.33 -8.22 22.44
N GLN A 86 -2.30 -8.68 21.72
CA GLN A 86 -1.32 -9.62 22.28
C GLN A 86 -0.37 -8.93 23.27
N SER A 87 -0.23 -7.60 23.19
CA SER A 87 0.62 -6.82 24.11
C SER A 87 0.11 -6.76 25.55
N SER A 88 -1.19 -7.00 25.79
CA SER A 88 -1.81 -6.98 27.13
C SER A 88 -1.82 -8.34 27.84
N ASN A 89 -1.46 -9.42 27.16
CA ASN A 89 -1.47 -10.77 27.74
C ASN A 89 -0.08 -11.20 28.21
N SER A 90 0.53 -10.41 29.08
CA SER A 90 1.49 -10.97 30.04
C SER A 90 0.68 -11.66 31.15
N PRO A 91 1.05 -12.87 31.63
CA PRO A 91 0.32 -13.56 32.68
C PRO A 91 0.54 -12.80 34.00
N SER A 92 -0.33 -11.83 34.29
CA SER A 92 -0.40 -11.21 35.61
C SER A 92 -1.17 -12.14 36.53
N THR A 93 -0.45 -12.60 37.54
CA THR A 93 -0.96 -13.29 38.72
C THR A 93 -2.16 -12.55 39.31
N SER A 94 -3.21 -13.33 39.55
CA SER A 94 -4.47 -12.99 40.19
C SER A 94 -4.41 -11.91 41.29
N SER A 95 -5.21 -10.85 41.13
CA SER A 95 -5.89 -10.14 42.23
C SER A 95 -7.04 -9.28 41.67
N PRO A 96 -8.29 -9.43 42.13
CA PRO A 96 -9.42 -8.63 41.65
C PRO A 96 -9.68 -7.46 42.60
N SER A 97 -9.49 -6.22 42.15
CA SER A 97 -10.15 -5.08 42.81
C SER A 97 -10.17 -3.81 41.96
N SER A 98 -11.39 -3.27 41.88
CA SER A 98 -11.79 -1.86 41.67
C SER A 98 -11.67 -1.25 40.27
N LYS A 99 -12.86 -1.09 39.69
CA LYS A 99 -13.21 -0.24 38.54
C LYS A 99 -13.15 1.26 38.89
N GLU A 100 -12.99 2.06 37.82
CA GLU A 100 -13.51 3.42 37.62
C GLU A 100 -12.82 4.61 38.34
N HIS A 101 -11.90 5.27 37.62
CA HIS A 101 -11.93 6.72 37.28
C HIS A 101 -10.55 7.17 36.78
N SER A 102 -10.33 7.26 35.46
CA SER A 102 -9.26 8.10 34.87
C SER A 102 -9.40 8.16 33.33
N GLU A 103 -10.49 8.74 32.85
CA GLU A 103 -10.77 8.90 31.41
C GLU A 103 -10.34 10.26 30.82
N GLN A 104 -9.58 11.11 31.53
CA GLN A 104 -9.30 12.48 31.03
C GLN A 104 -7.85 12.96 31.04
N ILE A 105 -6.85 12.08 31.17
CA ILE A 105 -5.43 12.48 31.00
C ILE A 105 -4.66 11.40 30.24
N LYS A 106 -4.98 11.17 28.96
CA LYS A 106 -4.19 10.29 28.05
C LYS A 106 -4.14 10.79 26.59
N SER A 107 -4.40 12.08 26.34
CA SER A 107 -4.55 12.59 24.97
C SER A 107 -3.34 13.32 24.38
N GLU A 108 -2.21 13.47 25.07
CA GLU A 108 -1.07 14.24 24.53
C GLU A 108 0.32 13.55 24.58
N GLN A 109 0.41 12.33 25.13
CA GLN A 109 1.67 11.55 25.16
C GLN A 109 1.68 10.30 24.26
N SER A 110 0.58 10.00 23.57
CA SER A 110 0.47 8.83 22.67
C SER A 110 1.12 9.05 21.29
N SER A 111 1.61 10.25 20.98
CA SER A 111 2.08 10.63 19.64
C SER A 111 3.53 10.24 19.32
N LYS A 112 4.27 9.60 20.25
CA LYS A 112 5.69 9.23 20.07
C LYS A 112 6.01 7.74 20.13
N GLN A 113 5.05 6.86 20.40
CA GLN A 113 5.35 5.42 20.48
C GLN A 113 5.03 4.72 19.15
N ILE A 114 6.06 4.16 18.51
CA ILE A 114 5.93 3.29 17.34
C ILE A 114 5.04 2.10 17.73
N ASN A 115 4.01 1.84 16.93
CA ASN A 115 3.02 0.81 17.18
C ASN A 115 2.59 0.15 15.85
N CYS A 116 1.79 -0.91 15.91
CA CYS A 116 1.37 -1.65 14.71
C CYS A 116 0.63 -0.78 13.68
N LYS A 117 -0.10 0.26 14.10
CA LYS A 117 -0.74 1.21 13.18
C LYS A 117 0.31 1.95 12.35
N LYS A 118 1.36 2.47 12.99
CA LYS A 118 2.48 3.14 12.32
C LYS A 118 3.25 2.21 11.40
N ILE A 119 3.43 0.94 11.78
CA ILE A 119 4.07 -0.06 10.92
C ILE A 119 3.21 -0.36 9.68
N PHE A 120 1.89 -0.50 9.84
CA PHE A 120 0.99 -0.69 8.70
C PHE A 120 1.02 0.50 7.75
N GLU A 121 0.94 1.72 8.30
CA GLU A 121 1.01 2.98 7.55
C GLU A 121 2.34 3.09 6.79
N LEU A 122 3.46 2.85 7.46
CA LEU A 122 4.80 2.86 6.87
C LEU A 122 4.91 1.85 5.72
N LEU A 123 4.47 0.62 5.95
CA LEU A 123 4.54 -0.47 4.96
C LEU A 123 3.72 -0.15 3.71
N TRP A 124 2.47 0.29 3.87
CA TRP A 124 1.62 0.64 2.73
C TRP A 124 2.14 1.88 2.00
N THR A 125 2.62 2.89 2.72
CA THR A 125 3.18 4.11 2.13
C THR A 125 4.48 3.80 1.36
N LEU A 126 5.33 2.92 1.89
CA LEU A 126 6.53 2.43 1.20
C LEU A 126 6.15 1.69 -0.09
N PHE A 127 5.16 0.79 -0.03
CA PHE A 127 4.67 0.06 -1.19
C PHE A 127 4.18 1.00 -2.30
N ILE A 128 3.25 1.92 -2.01
CA ILE A 128 2.68 2.82 -3.03
C ILE A 128 3.71 3.80 -3.58
N ALA A 129 4.64 4.27 -2.74
CA ALA A 129 5.74 5.12 -3.19
C ALA A 129 6.64 4.36 -4.16
N MET A 130 7.09 3.15 -3.80
CA MET A 130 7.94 2.31 -4.66
C MET A 130 7.25 1.92 -5.97
N LYS A 131 5.96 1.57 -5.91
CA LYS A 131 5.11 1.32 -7.10
C LYS A 131 5.07 2.55 -8.02
N SER A 132 4.95 3.75 -7.43
CA SER A 132 4.92 5.00 -8.19
C SER A 132 6.25 5.31 -8.90
N PHE A 133 7.39 4.81 -8.39
CA PHE A 133 8.69 4.91 -9.07
C PHE A 133 8.88 3.89 -10.18
N ALA A 134 8.41 2.65 -9.96
CA ALA A 134 8.44 1.59 -10.96
C ALA A 134 7.71 1.96 -12.26
N SER A 135 6.82 2.95 -12.16
CA SER A 135 6.03 3.50 -13.25
C SER A 135 6.59 4.76 -13.91
N VAL A 136 7.73 5.28 -13.44
CA VAL A 136 8.41 6.43 -14.03
C VAL A 136 9.70 6.01 -14.75
N SER A 137 10.38 4.94 -14.31
CA SER A 137 11.41 4.32 -15.14
C SER A 137 10.73 3.59 -16.31
N GLU A 138 11.38 3.53 -17.48
CA GLU A 138 10.91 2.81 -18.69
C GLU A 138 10.82 1.27 -18.49
N GLN A 139 10.65 0.80 -17.25
CA GLN A 139 10.55 -0.60 -16.87
C GLN A 139 9.08 -0.98 -16.69
N LEU A 140 8.71 -2.08 -17.35
CA LEU A 140 7.36 -2.61 -17.60
C LEU A 140 6.63 -3.14 -16.33
N ILE A 141 6.76 -2.51 -15.18
CA ILE A 141 6.36 -3.10 -13.87
C ILE A 141 4.95 -2.68 -13.43
N THR A 142 4.33 -1.71 -14.09
CA THR A 142 3.27 -0.86 -13.49
C THR A 142 1.91 -1.52 -13.36
N ASP A 143 1.60 -2.46 -14.24
CA ASP A 143 0.25 -3.05 -14.37
C ASP A 143 0.28 -4.56 -14.08
N ASP A 144 1.46 -5.10 -13.76
CA ASP A 144 1.60 -6.52 -13.47
C ASP A 144 1.32 -6.80 -11.99
N LEU A 145 0.30 -7.61 -11.77
CA LEU A 145 -0.07 -8.08 -10.45
C LEU A 145 1.04 -8.91 -9.80
N MET A 146 1.81 -9.66 -10.60
CA MET A 146 2.89 -10.51 -10.08
C MET A 146 4.02 -9.65 -9.50
N ASN A 147 4.58 -8.72 -10.28
CA ASN A 147 5.59 -7.80 -9.79
C ASN A 147 5.09 -6.92 -8.63
N SER A 148 3.82 -6.48 -8.65
CA SER A 148 3.25 -5.73 -7.52
C SER A 148 3.15 -6.58 -6.25
N PHE A 149 2.97 -7.90 -6.39
CA PHE A 149 3.01 -8.80 -5.25
C PHE A 149 4.45 -9.04 -4.76
N HIS A 150 5.43 -9.21 -5.65
CA HIS A 150 6.85 -9.26 -5.27
C HIS A 150 7.30 -7.97 -4.57
N LEU A 151 6.84 -6.82 -5.04
CA LEU A 151 7.05 -5.51 -4.41
C LEU A 151 6.55 -5.49 -2.97
N LEU A 152 5.32 -5.98 -2.75
CA LEU A 152 4.74 -6.09 -1.42
C LEU A 152 5.56 -7.02 -0.52
N LEU A 153 5.92 -8.21 -1.00
CA LEU A 153 6.70 -9.17 -0.21
C LEU A 153 8.09 -8.63 0.16
N CYS A 154 8.76 -7.93 -0.76
CA CYS A 154 10.03 -7.26 -0.48
C CYS A 154 9.88 -6.13 0.55
N SER A 155 8.78 -5.37 0.48
CA SER A 155 8.48 -4.32 1.46
C SER A 155 8.27 -4.92 2.86
N VAL A 156 7.51 -6.01 2.96
CA VAL A 156 7.26 -6.73 4.22
C VAL A 156 8.55 -7.32 4.76
N ASP A 157 9.33 -8.00 3.93
CA ASP A 157 10.62 -8.61 4.28
C ASP A 157 11.60 -7.54 4.81
N PHE A 158 11.65 -6.37 4.20
CA PHE A 158 12.50 -5.26 4.64
C PHE A 158 12.10 -4.74 6.03
N ILE A 159 10.83 -4.43 6.25
CA ILE A 159 10.33 -3.97 7.56
C ILE A 159 10.50 -5.05 8.63
N PHE A 160 10.29 -6.32 8.27
CA PHE A 160 10.53 -7.45 9.16
C PHE A 160 12.00 -7.52 9.60
N GLN A 161 12.95 -7.44 8.66
CA GLN A 161 14.39 -7.46 8.96
C GLN A 161 14.79 -6.31 9.89
N ASP A 162 14.30 -5.10 9.64
CA ASP A 162 14.62 -3.93 10.46
C ASP A 162 14.08 -4.08 11.89
N LEU A 163 12.82 -4.51 12.05
CA LEU A 163 12.24 -4.79 13.37
C LEU A 163 12.93 -5.92 14.11
N ARG A 164 13.30 -7.00 13.41
CA ARG A 164 13.98 -8.18 14.01
C ARG A 164 15.37 -7.82 14.51
N ASN A 165 16.06 -6.92 13.82
CA ASN A 165 17.39 -6.45 14.18
C ASN A 165 17.38 -5.29 15.20
N SER A 166 16.25 -4.63 15.41
CA SER A 166 16.11 -3.59 16.43
C SER A 166 16.14 -4.19 17.83
N SER A 167 16.72 -3.49 18.80
CA SER A 167 16.65 -3.87 20.22
C SER A 167 15.32 -3.48 20.87
N SER A 168 14.59 -2.52 20.29
CA SER A 168 13.43 -1.87 20.94
C SER A 168 12.09 -2.30 20.33
N PHE A 169 12.07 -2.72 19.06
CA PHE A 169 10.82 -2.89 18.30
C PHE A 169 10.46 -4.35 17.96
N GLN A 170 11.22 -5.35 18.43
CA GLN A 170 10.93 -6.78 18.18
C GLN A 170 9.55 -7.22 18.67
N HIS A 171 9.02 -6.56 19.71
CA HIS A 171 7.69 -6.83 20.26
C HIS A 171 6.55 -6.57 19.26
N LEU A 172 6.80 -5.83 18.17
CA LEU A 172 5.85 -5.60 17.08
C LEU A 172 5.77 -6.78 16.10
N LEU A 173 6.65 -7.77 16.22
CA LEU A 173 6.64 -8.98 15.40
C LEU A 173 5.87 -10.12 16.08
N ASN A 174 5.14 -10.88 15.27
CA ASN A 174 4.54 -12.12 15.73
C ASN A 174 5.63 -13.18 15.93
N GLN A 175 5.84 -13.60 17.19
CA GLN A 175 6.90 -14.55 17.54
C GLN A 175 6.71 -15.92 16.90
N ASP A 176 5.47 -16.36 16.66
CA ASP A 176 5.21 -17.62 15.95
C ASP A 176 5.76 -17.57 14.52
N PHE A 177 5.68 -16.41 13.87
CA PHE A 177 6.25 -16.22 12.54
C PHE A 177 7.77 -16.10 12.58
N VAL A 178 8.32 -15.36 13.55
CA VAL A 178 9.77 -15.25 13.75
C VAL A 178 10.40 -16.64 13.91
N ASN A 179 9.75 -17.55 14.64
CA ASN A 179 10.21 -18.92 14.86
C ASN A 179 10.15 -19.80 13.59
N LEU A 180 9.45 -19.39 12.54
CA LEU A 180 9.48 -20.08 11.23
C LEU A 180 10.71 -19.70 10.40
N ILE A 181 11.42 -18.63 10.77
CA ILE A 181 12.60 -18.17 10.04
C ILE A 181 13.84 -18.82 10.68
N PRO A 182 14.70 -19.48 9.88
CA PRO A 182 15.96 -20.00 10.40
C PRO A 182 16.75 -18.93 11.17
N PRO A 183 17.41 -19.27 12.29
CA PRO A 183 18.15 -18.30 13.11
C PRO A 183 19.28 -17.57 12.35
N ASP A 184 19.87 -18.24 11.36
CA ASP A 184 20.95 -17.76 10.50
C ASP A 184 20.46 -17.02 9.24
N GLU A 185 19.16 -17.09 8.94
CA GLU A 185 18.56 -16.41 7.79
C GLU A 185 17.97 -15.06 8.23
N PRO A 186 18.51 -13.92 7.75
CA PRO A 186 17.98 -12.61 8.10
C PRO A 186 16.62 -12.35 7.44
N SER A 187 16.43 -12.85 6.22
CA SER A 187 15.25 -12.59 5.40
C SER A 187 14.09 -13.56 5.67
N ALA A 188 12.87 -13.02 5.72
CA ALA A 188 11.65 -13.79 5.71
C ALA A 188 11.11 -14.07 4.30
N LEU A 189 11.71 -13.52 3.24
CA LEU A 189 11.16 -13.53 1.88
C LEU A 189 10.82 -14.94 1.37
N GLU A 190 11.69 -15.93 1.61
CA GLU A 190 11.45 -17.30 1.19
C GLU A 190 10.26 -17.93 1.94
N THR A 191 10.18 -17.71 3.25
CA THR A 191 9.05 -18.17 4.08
C THR A 191 7.75 -17.49 3.67
N LEU A 192 7.79 -16.18 3.39
CA LEU A 192 6.65 -15.42 2.88
C LEU A 192 6.15 -16.00 1.55
N CYS A 193 7.05 -16.22 0.59
CA CYS A 193 6.70 -16.80 -0.71
C CYS A 193 6.05 -18.19 -0.55
N ARG A 194 6.58 -19.05 0.33
CA ARG A 194 6.00 -20.38 0.59
C ARG A 194 4.60 -20.30 1.19
N ILE A 195 4.41 -19.46 2.21
CA ILE A 195 3.12 -19.34 2.91
C ILE A 195 2.06 -18.74 1.98
N PHE A 196 2.42 -17.70 1.21
CA PHE A 196 1.49 -16.96 0.38
C PHE A 196 1.49 -17.37 -1.10
N LYS A 197 2.07 -18.54 -1.39
CA LYS A 197 2.07 -19.24 -2.69
C LYS A 197 2.62 -18.38 -3.84
N ASP A 198 3.77 -17.76 -3.62
CA ASP A 198 4.54 -17.02 -4.62
C ASP A 198 5.75 -17.83 -5.13
N VAL A 199 6.35 -17.37 -6.23
CA VAL A 199 7.53 -17.97 -6.85
C VAL A 199 8.79 -17.38 -6.20
N VAL A 200 9.39 -18.17 -5.30
CA VAL A 200 10.58 -17.78 -4.51
C VAL A 200 11.71 -17.24 -5.39
N LEU A 201 12.00 -17.89 -6.51
CA LEU A 201 13.12 -17.51 -7.38
C LEU A 201 12.90 -16.14 -8.02
N ASP A 202 11.69 -15.88 -8.50
CA ASP A 202 11.32 -14.60 -9.12
C ASP A 202 11.32 -13.48 -8.09
N ALA A 203 10.79 -13.73 -6.89
CA ALA A 203 10.82 -12.76 -5.79
C ALA A 203 12.26 -12.43 -5.36
N LYS A 204 13.16 -13.43 -5.26
CA LYS A 204 14.59 -13.19 -4.98
C LYS A 204 15.26 -12.39 -6.09
N HIS A 205 14.97 -12.71 -7.35
CA HIS A 205 15.47 -11.97 -8.51
C HIS A 205 14.99 -10.51 -8.49
N PHE A 206 13.69 -10.29 -8.29
CA PHE A 206 13.09 -8.96 -8.15
C PHE A 206 13.72 -8.18 -7.00
N ARG A 207 13.93 -8.82 -5.84
CA ARG A 207 14.59 -8.19 -4.70
C ARG A 207 16.01 -7.72 -5.04
N ALA A 208 16.80 -8.60 -5.64
CA ALA A 208 18.22 -8.36 -5.91
C ALA A 208 18.44 -7.32 -7.02
N HIS A 209 17.64 -7.35 -8.08
CA HIS A 209 17.89 -6.57 -9.29
C HIS A 209 17.03 -5.32 -9.42
N TRP A 210 15.95 -5.20 -8.66
CA TRP A 210 15.07 -4.05 -8.71
C TRP A 210 14.89 -3.39 -7.34
N TRP A 211 14.39 -4.13 -6.34
CA TRP A 211 14.02 -3.55 -5.05
C TRP A 211 15.21 -2.96 -4.29
N LEU A 212 16.26 -3.75 -4.05
CA LEU A 212 17.44 -3.32 -3.29
C LEU A 212 18.17 -2.17 -3.98
N PRO A 213 18.50 -2.22 -5.29
CA PRO A 213 19.10 -1.08 -5.99
C PRO A 213 18.26 0.19 -5.86
N LYS A 214 16.93 0.07 -5.94
CA LYS A 214 16.04 1.22 -5.81
C LYS A 214 16.03 1.79 -4.38
N LEU A 215 15.95 0.94 -3.36
CA LEU A 215 15.97 1.37 -1.97
C LEU A 215 17.31 2.02 -1.59
N HIS A 216 18.44 1.46 -2.04
CA HIS A 216 19.76 2.08 -1.86
C HIS A 216 19.82 3.46 -2.53
N SER A 217 19.27 3.64 -3.74
CA SER A 217 19.16 4.96 -4.38
C SER A 217 18.36 5.94 -3.51
N LEU A 218 17.24 5.51 -2.92
CA LEU A 218 16.45 6.39 -2.05
C LEU A 218 17.22 6.80 -0.78
N ILE A 219 17.96 5.88 -0.16
CA ILE A 219 18.75 6.17 1.05
C ILE A 219 19.92 7.10 0.71
N ASN A 220 20.67 6.79 -0.36
CA ASN A 220 21.84 7.59 -0.78
C ASN A 220 21.45 9.01 -1.22
N GLU A 221 20.28 9.15 -1.85
CA GLU A 221 19.71 10.45 -2.23
C GLU A 221 19.02 11.18 -1.06
N GLN A 222 19.07 10.62 0.16
CA GLN A 222 18.44 11.16 1.37
C GLN A 222 16.92 11.38 1.20
N LYS A 223 16.28 10.58 0.35
CA LYS A 223 14.83 10.58 0.16
C LYS A 223 14.11 9.81 1.26
N VAL A 224 14.81 8.87 1.90
CA VAL A 224 14.40 8.18 3.11
C VAL A 224 15.59 8.07 4.05
N THR A 225 15.33 7.91 5.34
CA THR A 225 16.32 7.81 6.40
C THR A 225 16.43 6.37 6.88
N ALA A 226 17.59 5.77 6.66
CA ALA A 226 18.03 4.47 7.18
C ALA A 226 19.56 4.44 7.17
N ASN A 227 20.17 3.52 7.90
CA ASN A 227 21.59 3.27 7.79
C ASN A 227 21.93 2.74 6.39
N ALA A 228 22.83 3.41 5.66
CA ALA A 228 23.15 3.07 4.28
C ALA A 228 23.89 1.73 4.11
N GLU A 229 24.62 1.28 5.13
CA GLU A 229 25.40 0.03 5.08
C GLU A 229 24.55 -1.15 5.54
N SER A 230 23.95 -1.06 6.73
CA SER A 230 23.17 -2.14 7.33
C SER A 230 21.70 -2.16 6.92
N MET A 231 21.21 -1.14 6.23
CA MET A 231 19.82 -1.03 5.77
C MET A 231 18.80 -1.21 6.92
N ASN A 232 19.14 -0.70 8.10
CA ASN A 232 18.31 -0.72 9.31
C ASN A 232 18.05 0.71 9.79
N GLU A 233 17.43 0.87 10.96
CA GLU A 233 17.02 2.18 11.54
C GLU A 233 15.90 2.87 10.74
N PHE A 234 15.28 2.20 9.78
CA PHE A 234 14.22 2.75 8.94
C PHE A 234 12.93 2.94 9.75
N VAL A 235 12.57 1.98 10.59
CA VAL A 235 11.44 2.04 11.52
C VAL A 235 11.71 3.06 12.62
N GLU A 236 12.95 3.20 13.11
CA GLU A 236 13.26 4.20 14.14
C GLU A 236 12.98 5.63 13.64
N ASN A 237 13.11 5.85 12.33
CA ASN A 237 12.80 7.09 11.64
C ASN A 237 11.39 7.08 10.99
N VAL A 238 10.45 6.29 11.50
CA VAL A 238 9.13 6.04 10.87
C VAL A 238 8.37 7.32 10.52
N ASP A 239 8.33 8.33 11.38
CA ASP A 239 7.57 9.55 11.10
C ASP A 239 8.18 10.34 9.94
N GLN A 240 9.50 10.52 9.93
CA GLN A 240 10.22 11.18 8.84
C GLN A 240 10.07 10.40 7.52
N ASN A 241 10.16 9.07 7.60
CA ASN A 241 10.05 8.21 6.42
C ASN A 241 8.63 8.21 5.86
N ILE A 242 7.59 8.16 6.70
CA ILE A 242 6.20 8.29 6.26
C ILE A 242 5.99 9.64 5.58
N GLU A 243 6.49 10.74 6.15
CA GLU A 243 6.37 12.08 5.56
C GLU A 243 7.05 12.15 4.18
N SER A 244 8.32 11.75 4.08
CA SER A 244 9.07 11.79 2.83
C SER A 244 8.46 10.89 1.74
N LEU A 245 8.04 9.67 2.10
CA LEU A 245 7.39 8.75 1.17
C LEU A 245 6.03 9.28 0.70
N ASN A 246 5.26 9.90 1.59
CA ASN A 246 3.98 10.55 1.25
C ASN A 246 4.19 11.67 0.23
N GLU A 247 5.16 12.55 0.45
CA GLU A 247 5.44 13.62 -0.51
C GLU A 247 5.86 13.08 -1.87
N MET A 248 6.71 12.07 -1.88
CA MET A 248 7.18 11.42 -3.11
C MET A 248 6.02 10.78 -3.88
N TYR A 249 5.17 10.04 -3.17
CA TYR A 249 3.97 9.44 -3.75
C TYR A 249 3.00 10.50 -4.25
N GLU A 250 2.72 11.55 -3.47
CA GLU A 250 1.77 12.60 -3.84
C GLU A 250 2.22 13.33 -5.12
N LYS A 251 3.50 13.70 -5.21
CA LYS A 251 4.08 14.31 -6.43
C LYS A 251 3.89 13.39 -7.65
N ALA A 252 4.13 12.08 -7.50
CA ALA A 252 3.98 11.12 -8.59
C ALA A 252 2.51 10.89 -8.99
N MET A 253 1.63 10.71 -8.00
CA MET A 253 0.18 10.52 -8.17
C MET A 253 -0.45 11.72 -8.88
N ILE A 254 -0.13 12.94 -8.46
CA ILE A 254 -0.62 14.17 -9.08
C ILE A 254 -0.13 14.30 -10.53
N ARG A 255 1.15 14.01 -10.77
CA ARG A 255 1.75 14.08 -12.11
C ARG A 255 1.08 13.12 -13.09
N LYS A 256 0.71 11.92 -12.64
CA LYS A 256 0.03 10.90 -13.45
C LYS A 256 -1.49 11.07 -13.50
N GLY A 257 -2.06 11.86 -12.60
CA GLY A 257 -3.50 11.95 -12.43
C GLY A 257 -4.11 10.63 -11.94
N GLU A 258 -3.43 9.94 -11.02
CA GLU A 258 -3.92 8.68 -10.45
C GLU A 258 -4.84 8.91 -9.22
N MET A 259 -5.44 7.82 -8.76
CA MET A 259 -6.21 7.79 -7.51
C MET A 259 -5.27 7.76 -6.30
N ASP A 260 -5.72 8.36 -5.20
CA ASP A 260 -4.97 8.36 -3.94
C ASP A 260 -5.14 7.03 -3.21
N GLU A 261 -4.18 6.13 -3.40
CA GLU A 261 -4.14 4.79 -2.83
C GLU A 261 -3.91 4.79 -1.31
N ARG A 262 -3.65 5.94 -0.67
CA ARG A 262 -3.65 6.05 0.79
C ARG A 262 -5.05 5.88 1.38
N MET A 263 -6.10 5.95 0.55
CA MET A 263 -7.47 5.60 0.94
C MET A 263 -7.61 4.18 1.50
N PHE A 264 -6.66 3.29 1.21
CA PHE A 264 -6.62 1.92 1.74
C PHE A 264 -6.07 1.84 3.18
N ILE A 265 -5.44 2.89 3.71
CA ILE A 265 -4.94 2.88 5.08
C ILE A 265 -6.15 2.99 6.03
N PRO A 266 -6.42 1.97 6.87
CA PRO A 266 -7.61 1.98 7.70
C PRO A 266 -7.44 3.01 8.84
N PRO A 267 -8.53 3.69 9.26
CA PRO A 267 -8.47 4.61 10.39
C PRO A 267 -8.12 3.89 11.70
N ASP A 268 -8.59 2.64 11.83
CA ASP A 268 -8.30 1.73 12.93
C ASP A 268 -7.63 0.45 12.42
N VAL A 269 -6.37 0.23 12.82
CA VAL A 269 -5.59 -0.95 12.43
C VAL A 269 -6.12 -2.24 13.06
N SER A 270 -6.94 -2.16 14.12
CA SER A 270 -7.51 -3.36 14.75
C SER A 270 -8.36 -4.18 13.75
N THR A 271 -9.01 -3.50 12.80
CA THR A 271 -9.78 -4.10 11.70
C THR A 271 -8.92 -4.99 10.80
N VAL A 272 -7.63 -4.67 10.64
CA VAL A 272 -6.66 -5.50 9.88
C VAL A 272 -6.43 -6.84 10.57
N PHE A 273 -6.72 -6.99 11.87
CA PHE A 273 -6.54 -8.24 12.60
C PHE A 273 -7.82 -9.07 12.75
N ASP A 274 -8.95 -8.56 12.27
CA ASP A 274 -10.19 -9.33 12.20
C ASP A 274 -10.22 -10.12 10.88
N ASP A 275 -10.22 -11.45 10.92
CA ASP A 275 -10.33 -12.28 9.72
C ASP A 275 -11.70 -12.11 9.04
N ALA A 276 -12.74 -11.70 9.79
CA ALA A 276 -14.02 -11.34 9.22
C ALA A 276 -13.92 -10.08 8.36
N PHE A 277 -12.94 -9.20 8.58
CA PHE A 277 -12.68 -8.04 7.73
C PHE A 277 -12.23 -8.46 6.32
N ASP A 278 -11.49 -9.56 6.17
CA ASP A 278 -11.19 -10.10 4.83
C ASP A 278 -12.48 -10.58 4.14
N GLY A 279 -13.36 -11.21 4.91
CA GLY A 279 -14.68 -11.66 4.49
C GLY A 279 -15.63 -10.51 4.18
N GLU A 280 -15.58 -9.40 4.91
CA GLU A 280 -16.28 -8.15 4.62
C GLU A 280 -15.65 -7.45 3.42
N LEU A 281 -14.37 -7.61 3.11
CA LEU A 281 -13.85 -7.20 1.79
C LEU A 281 -14.30 -8.13 0.64
N VAL A 282 -14.92 -9.28 0.95
CA VAL A 282 -15.50 -10.28 0.03
C VAL A 282 -17.05 -10.26 0.03
N TYR A 283 -17.70 -9.68 1.05
CA TYR A 283 -19.17 -9.65 1.22
C TYR A 283 -19.74 -8.31 1.71
N GLY A 284 -18.90 -7.42 2.22
CA GLY A 284 -19.24 -6.21 2.98
C GLY A 284 -18.39 -4.98 2.62
N ASP A 285 -17.90 -4.89 1.39
CA ASP A 285 -17.69 -3.61 0.74
C ASP A 285 -17.94 -3.79 -0.76
N ILE A 286 -19.18 -3.47 -1.12
CA ILE A 286 -19.68 -3.24 -2.48
C ILE A 286 -18.61 -2.54 -3.32
N PHE A 287 -17.82 -1.65 -2.72
CA PHE A 287 -16.77 -0.90 -3.37
C PHE A 287 -15.67 -1.72 -4.07
N LEU A 288 -14.94 -2.62 -3.40
CA LEU A 288 -13.80 -3.34 -4.02
C LEU A 288 -14.24 -4.50 -4.91
N ASP A 289 -15.33 -5.15 -4.52
CA ASP A 289 -15.89 -6.25 -5.31
C ASP A 289 -16.67 -5.75 -6.52
N LEU A 290 -17.38 -4.61 -6.45
CA LEU A 290 -17.85 -3.95 -7.67
C LEU A 290 -16.70 -3.32 -8.45
N LEU A 291 -15.64 -2.77 -7.83
CA LEU A 291 -14.49 -2.28 -8.60
C LEU A 291 -13.88 -3.43 -9.40
N LEU A 292 -13.60 -4.58 -8.78
CA LEU A 292 -13.06 -5.75 -9.48
C LEU A 292 -14.05 -6.37 -10.48
N LYS A 293 -15.36 -6.45 -10.18
CA LYS A 293 -16.37 -6.94 -11.13
C LYS A 293 -16.59 -5.97 -12.30
N TYR A 294 -16.65 -4.68 -12.04
CA TYR A 294 -16.78 -3.61 -13.04
C TYR A 294 -15.55 -3.57 -13.95
N LEU A 295 -14.34 -3.70 -13.39
CA LEU A 295 -13.10 -3.75 -14.15
C LEU A 295 -12.98 -5.04 -14.97
N ARG A 296 -13.40 -6.20 -14.44
CA ARG A 296 -13.51 -7.44 -15.21
C ARG A 296 -14.53 -7.32 -16.36
N SER A 297 -15.66 -6.66 -16.12
CA SER A 297 -16.68 -6.42 -17.13
C SER A 297 -16.18 -5.50 -18.26
N LEU A 298 -15.45 -4.42 -17.93
CA LEU A 298 -14.88 -3.52 -18.94
C LEU A 298 -13.76 -4.17 -19.76
N VAL A 299 -12.90 -4.98 -19.14
CA VAL A 299 -11.85 -5.72 -19.87
C VAL A 299 -12.49 -6.75 -20.82
N PHE A 300 -13.57 -7.42 -20.40
CA PHE A 300 -14.30 -8.37 -21.23
C PHE A 300 -15.02 -7.69 -22.41
N GLU A 301 -15.67 -6.54 -22.17
CA GLU A 301 -16.29 -5.72 -23.22
C GLU A 301 -15.27 -5.13 -24.20
N MET A 302 -14.07 -4.75 -23.75
CA MET A 302 -12.98 -4.29 -24.64
C MET A 302 -12.38 -5.41 -25.49
N ILE A 303 -12.33 -6.65 -24.99
CA ILE A 303 -11.90 -7.81 -25.77
C ILE A 303 -12.94 -8.16 -26.84
N LEU A 304 -14.23 -8.09 -26.49
CA LEU A 304 -15.33 -8.32 -27.44
C LEU A 304 -15.47 -7.21 -28.48
N ALA A 305 -15.11 -5.96 -28.17
CA ALA A 305 -15.11 -4.86 -29.15
C ALA A 305 -13.91 -4.89 -30.12
N CYS A 306 -12.91 -5.72 -29.86
CA CYS A 306 -11.70 -5.90 -30.68
C CYS A 306 -11.63 -7.27 -31.39
N SER A 307 -12.71 -8.07 -31.31
CA SER A 307 -12.89 -9.34 -32.05
C SER A 307 -14.06 -9.24 -33.01
#